data_AF-A0ABF7PZ64-F1
#
_entry.id   AF-A0ABF7PZ64-F1
#
_cell.length_a   1.000
_cell.length_b   1.000
_cell.length_c   1.000
_cell.angle_alpha   90.00
_cell.angle_beta   90.00
_cell.angle_gamma   90.00
#
_symmetry.space_group_name_H-M   'P 1'
#
loop_
_entity.id
_entity.type
_entity.pdbx_description
1 polymer ?
#
loop_
_entity_poly.entity_id
_entity_poly.type
_entity_poly.pdbx_seq_one_letter_code
_entity_poly.pdbx_strand_id
1 'polypeptide(L)'
;MNMLVSSEHARLVGRTLTEQRDYIVDIATLHTRDELLRRFGGNRVLLRQVEKWLGFHGRRLRRPAESIDIVMCGLEFRKRRIRRSRPVARRRPLDPKVAPQERG
;
A
#
# COMPACT_ATOMS: atom_id res chain seq x y z
N MET A 1 10.45 4.73 -10.08
CA MET A 1 9.41 4.13 -9.21
C MET A 1 8.43 5.12 -8.58
N ASN A 2 8.79 6.39 -8.31
CA ASN A 2 7.84 7.39 -7.78
C ASN A 2 6.60 7.61 -8.65
N MET A 3 6.68 7.38 -9.97
CA MET A 3 5.55 7.56 -10.92
C MET A 3 4.36 6.62 -10.67
N LEU A 4 4.59 5.46 -10.06
CA LEU A 4 3.53 4.50 -9.71
C LEU A 4 2.83 4.93 -8.41
N VAL A 5 3.60 5.39 -7.41
CA VAL A 5 3.08 5.89 -6.12
C VAL A 5 2.32 7.21 -6.29
N SER A 6 2.64 8.00 -7.33
CA SER A 6 1.88 9.21 -7.69
C SER A 6 0.67 8.94 -8.60
N SER A 7 0.30 7.67 -8.83
CA SER A 7 -0.89 7.32 -9.60
C SER A 7 -2.17 7.38 -8.76
N GLU A 8 -3.32 7.55 -9.42
CA GLU A 8 -4.61 7.46 -8.74
C GLU A 8 -4.85 6.07 -8.14
N HIS A 9 -4.33 5.03 -8.80
CA HIS A 9 -4.35 3.65 -8.31
C HIS A 9 -3.63 3.50 -6.97
N ALA A 10 -2.60 4.30 -6.67
CA ALA A 10 -1.91 4.23 -5.38
C ALA A 10 -2.84 4.55 -4.21
N ARG A 11 -3.80 5.46 -4.40
CA ARG A 11 -4.78 5.83 -3.37
C ARG A 11 -5.79 4.72 -3.08
N LEU A 12 -5.99 3.81 -4.03
CA LEU A 12 -6.86 2.63 -3.84
C LEU A 12 -6.20 1.59 -2.93
N VAL A 13 -4.87 1.60 -2.85
CA VAL A 13 -4.07 0.55 -2.22
C VAL A 13 -3.54 0.96 -0.83
N GLY A 14 -3.31 2.26 -0.59
CA GLY A 14 -2.83 2.76 0.71
C GLY A 14 -3.09 4.25 0.92
N ARG A 15 -3.24 4.66 2.19
CA ARG A 15 -3.49 6.07 2.57
C ARG A 15 -2.21 6.85 2.78
N THR A 16 -1.13 6.17 3.14
CA THR A 16 0.19 6.77 3.35
C THR A 16 1.18 6.36 2.27
N LEU A 17 2.20 7.20 2.03
CA LEU A 17 3.27 6.88 1.07
C LEU A 17 4.02 5.60 1.45
N THR A 18 4.13 5.31 2.74
CA THR A 18 4.77 4.08 3.25
C THR A 18 3.97 2.85 2.84
N GLU A 19 2.67 2.83 3.07
CA GLU A 19 1.79 1.74 2.64
C GLU A 19 1.82 1.58 1.12
N GLN A 20 1.76 2.67 0.37
CA GLN A 20 1.81 2.63 -1.09
C GLN A 20 3.12 2.03 -1.62
N ARG A 21 4.24 2.26 -0.93
CA ARG A 21 5.52 1.63 -1.26
C ARG A 21 5.52 0.13 -0.97
N ASP A 22 4.91 -0.29 0.14
CA ASP A 22 4.80 -1.71 0.49
C ASP A 22 4.00 -2.51 -0.54
N TYR A 23 3.04 -1.86 -1.20
CA TYR A 23 2.18 -2.45 -2.21
C TYR A 23 2.50 -2.00 -3.64
N ILE A 24 3.75 -1.59 -3.91
CA ILE A 24 4.14 -1.06 -5.22
C ILE A 24 3.89 -2.02 -6.39
N VAL A 25 4.01 -3.33 -6.15
CA VAL A 25 3.73 -4.40 -7.12
C VAL A 25 2.24 -4.46 -7.46
N ASP A 26 1.40 -4.30 -6.44
CA ASP A 26 -0.05 -4.31 -6.58
C ASP A 26 -0.53 -3.05 -7.32
N ILE A 27 0.03 -1.88 -7.00
CA ILE A 27 -0.24 -0.62 -7.72
C ILE A 27 0.12 -0.76 -9.20
N ALA A 28 1.28 -1.35 -9.52
CA ALA A 28 1.69 -1.57 -10.90
C ALA A 28 0.75 -2.54 -11.65
N THR A 29 0.26 -3.58 -10.96
CA THR A 29 -0.70 -4.56 -11.51
C THR A 29 -2.01 -3.89 -11.95
N LEU A 30 -2.45 -2.83 -11.26
CA LEU A 30 -3.69 -2.12 -11.60
C LEU A 30 -3.62 -1.32 -12.90
N HIS A 31 -2.42 -0.99 -13.37
CA HIS A 31 -2.28 -0.18 -14.57
C HIS A 31 -2.44 -1.02 -15.83
N THR A 32 -3.03 -0.42 -16.85
CA THR A 32 -2.93 -0.95 -18.20
C THR A 32 -1.61 -0.58 -18.84
N ARG A 33 -1.26 -1.33 -19.89
CA ARG A 33 -0.07 -1.07 -20.70
C ARG A 33 -0.05 0.35 -21.27
N ASP A 34 -1.19 0.82 -21.76
CA ASP A 34 -1.32 2.16 -22.36
C ASP A 34 -1.23 3.27 -21.32
N GLU A 35 -1.78 3.08 -20.12
CA GLU A 35 -1.64 4.02 -19.01
C GLU A 35 -0.17 4.21 -18.61
N LEU A 36 0.58 3.11 -18.47
CA LEU A 36 2.01 3.19 -18.15
C LEU A 36 2.81 3.80 -19.30
N LEU A 37 2.52 3.43 -20.54
CA LEU A 37 3.21 3.98 -21.69
C LEU A 37 3.02 5.50 -21.80
N ARG A 38 1.79 6.00 -21.56
CA ARG A 38 1.50 7.44 -21.48
C ARG A 38 2.28 8.11 -20.35
N ARG A 39 2.30 7.51 -19.15
CA ARG A 39 3.06 8.04 -18.00
C ARG A 39 4.56 8.06 -18.22
N PHE A 40 5.08 7.10 -18.97
CA PHE A 40 6.50 7.00 -19.30
C PHE A 40 6.90 7.82 -20.54
N GLY A 41 6.02 8.66 -21.07
CA GLY A 41 6.32 9.48 -22.25
C GLY A 41 6.64 8.62 -23.49
N GLY A 42 5.99 7.47 -23.64
CA GLY A 42 6.24 6.56 -24.76
C GLY A 42 7.46 5.64 -24.58
N ASN A 43 8.12 5.63 -23.42
CA ASN A 43 9.30 4.79 -23.19
C ASN A 43 8.93 3.30 -23.04
N ARG A 44 9.04 2.57 -24.17
CA ARG A 44 8.77 1.12 -24.26
C ARG A 44 9.79 0.26 -23.51
N VAL A 45 11.02 0.74 -23.31
CA VAL A 45 12.06 0.00 -22.57
C VAL A 45 11.67 -0.09 -21.09
N LEU A 46 11.28 1.06 -20.51
CA LEU A 46 10.82 1.12 -19.13
C LEU A 46 9.55 0.27 -18.92
N LEU A 47 8.63 0.29 -19.88
CA LEU A 47 7.44 -0.56 -19.85
C LEU A 47 7.80 -2.05 -19.80
N ARG A 48 8.71 -2.51 -20.68
CA ARG A 48 9.18 -3.91 -20.68
C ARG A 48 9.88 -4.29 -19.37
N GLN A 49 10.64 -3.38 -18.77
CA GLN A 49 11.26 -3.61 -17.47
C GLN A 49 10.20 -3.81 -16.37
N VAL A 50 9.13 -3.01 -16.38
CA VAL A 50 8.00 -3.17 -15.44
C VAL A 50 7.25 -4.47 -15.70
N GLU A 51 6.95 -4.82 -16.96
CA GLU A 51 6.31 -6.09 -17.33
C GLU A 51 7.14 -7.29 -16.85
N LYS A 52 8.46 -7.26 -17.06
CA LYS A 52 9.38 -8.31 -16.60
C LYS A 52 9.43 -8.37 -15.06
N TRP A 53 9.52 -7.22 -14.41
CA TRP A 53 9.51 -7.12 -12.95
C TRP A 53 8.22 -7.69 -12.36
N LEU A 54 7.06 -7.38 -12.94
CA LEU A 54 5.78 -7.99 -12.54
C LEU A 54 5.78 -9.50 -12.74
N GLY A 55 6.33 -9.99 -13.85
CA GLY A 55 6.49 -11.42 -14.11
C GLY A 55 7.30 -12.15 -13.02
N PHE A 56 8.37 -11.54 -12.50
CA PHE A 56 9.13 -12.09 -11.37
C PHE A 56 8.30 -12.19 -10.07
N HIS A 57 7.29 -11.33 -9.91
CA HIS A 57 6.36 -11.37 -8.78
C HIS A 57 5.12 -12.24 -9.04
N GLY A 58 5.05 -12.95 -10.17
CA GLY A 58 3.88 -13.74 -10.55
C GLY A 58 2.64 -12.88 -10.86
N ARG A 59 2.84 -11.60 -11.18
CA ARG A 59 1.78 -10.63 -11.50
C ARG A 59 1.87 -10.19 -12.96
N ARG A 60 0.82 -9.54 -13.44
CA ARG A 60 0.75 -8.95 -14.79
C ARG A 60 0.08 -7.59 -14.74
N LEU A 61 0.26 -6.77 -15.77
CA LEU A 61 -0.56 -5.58 -15.96
C LEU A 61 -2.02 -5.96 -16.20
N ARG A 62 -2.94 -5.12 -15.71
CA ARG A 62 -4.36 -5.20 -16.01
C ARG A 62 -4.58 -5.06 -17.51
N ARG A 63 -5.41 -5.92 -18.09
CA ARG A 63 -5.83 -5.81 -19.49
C ARG A 63 -6.81 -4.63 -19.63
N PRO A 64 -6.85 -3.94 -20.77
CA PRO A 64 -7.78 -2.83 -20.97
C PRO A 64 -9.27 -3.16 -20.72
N ALA A 65 -9.67 -4.40 -21.00
CA ALA A 65 -11.03 -4.90 -20.79
C ALA A 65 -11.30 -5.43 -19.37
N GLU A 66 -10.28 -5.57 -18.51
CA GLU A 66 -10.47 -6.01 -17.13
C GLU A 66 -10.90 -4.82 -16.26
N SER A 67 -11.98 -5.01 -15.49
CA SER A 67 -12.38 -4.04 -14.46
C SER A 67 -11.32 -3.95 -13.37
N ILE A 68 -11.05 -2.73 -12.91
CA ILE A 68 -10.18 -2.46 -11.76
C ILE A 68 -10.67 -3.22 -10.52
N ASP A 69 -11.98 -3.27 -10.27
CA ASP A 69 -12.54 -3.92 -9.08
C ASP A 69 -12.24 -5.41 -9.05
N ILE A 70 -12.36 -6.08 -10.20
CA ILE A 70 -12.05 -7.51 -10.34
C ILE A 70 -10.57 -7.76 -10.07
N VAL A 71 -9.68 -6.92 -10.61
CA VAL A 71 -8.24 -7.04 -10.35
C VAL A 71 -7.95 -6.79 -8.88
N MET A 72 -8.53 -5.75 -8.28
CA MET A 72 -8.39 -5.43 -6.86
C MET A 72 -8.84 -6.58 -5.96
N CYS A 73 -9.95 -7.25 -6.27
CA CYS A 73 -10.42 -8.42 -5.51
C CYS A 73 -9.46 -9.62 -5.63
N GLY A 74 -8.76 -9.77 -6.75
CA GLY A 74 -7.75 -10.82 -6.97
C GLY A 74 -6.36 -10.48 -6.42
N LEU A 75 -6.14 -9.23 -6.03
CA LEU A 75 -4.98 -8.86 -5.23
C LEU A 75 -5.26 -9.42 -3.84
N GLU A 76 -4.55 -10.49 -3.48
CA GLU A 76 -4.28 -10.80 -2.08
C GLU A 76 -3.52 -9.61 -1.51
N PHE A 77 -4.23 -8.54 -1.15
CA PHE A 77 -3.72 -7.49 -0.29
C PHE A 77 -3.26 -8.22 0.93
N ARG A 78 -1.96 -8.56 0.92
CA ARG A 78 -1.41 -9.42 1.95
C ARG A 78 -1.74 -8.64 3.20
N LYS A 79 -2.59 -9.23 4.02
CA LYS A 79 -2.70 -8.98 5.44
C LYS A 79 -1.34 -9.34 6.06
N ARG A 80 -0.22 -8.81 5.54
CA ARG A 80 0.84 -8.27 6.37
C ARG A 80 0.03 -7.45 7.33
N ARG A 81 -0.18 -8.04 8.51
CA ARG A 81 -0.53 -7.32 9.70
C ARG A 81 0.38 -6.11 9.59
N ILE A 82 -0.19 -4.96 9.19
CA ILE A 82 0.31 -3.66 9.60
C ILE A 82 0.57 -3.97 11.04
N ARG A 83 1.86 -4.17 11.40
CA ARG A 83 2.22 -4.54 12.76
C ARG A 83 1.45 -3.50 13.51
N ARG A 84 0.39 -3.92 14.21
CA ARG A 84 -0.34 -3.03 15.10
C ARG A 84 0.81 -2.65 16.00
N SER A 85 1.43 -1.52 15.72
CA SER A 85 2.09 -0.70 16.70
C SER A 85 1.06 -0.74 17.77
N ARG A 86 1.33 -1.55 18.81
CA ARG A 86 0.41 -1.75 19.92
C ARG A 86 -0.13 -0.35 20.18
N PRO A 87 -1.44 -0.13 20.34
CA PRO A 87 -1.82 1.08 21.03
C PRO A 87 -1.05 0.96 22.35
N VAL A 88 0.07 1.67 22.44
CA VAL A 88 0.77 1.94 23.68
C VAL A 88 -0.34 2.64 24.41
N ALA A 89 -1.01 1.86 25.26
CA ALA A 89 -1.99 2.35 26.19
C ALA A 89 -1.34 3.60 26.76
N ARG A 90 -1.91 4.76 26.42
CA ARG A 90 -1.46 6.03 26.97
C ARG A 90 -1.50 5.82 28.47
N ARG A 91 -0.34 5.57 29.09
CA ARG A 91 -0.19 5.64 30.53
C ARG A 91 -0.55 7.08 30.82
N ARG A 92 -1.76 7.31 31.33
CA ARG A 92 -2.11 8.56 31.98
C ARG A 92 -1.10 8.71 33.12
N PRO A 93 -0.28 9.77 33.16
CA PRO A 93 0.33 10.20 34.41
C PRO A 93 -0.70 11.05 35.16
N LEU A 94 -0.76 10.88 36.49
CA LEU A 94 -1.25 11.78 37.56
C LEU A 94 -1.55 10.87 38.78
N ASP A 95 -0.59 10.52 39.65
CA ASP A 95 -0.04 11.28 40.82
C ASP A 95 -1.05 11.42 41.98
N PRO A 96 -0.66 11.65 43.26
CA PRO A 96 0.14 10.84 44.19
C PRO A 96 -0.71 10.31 45.38
N LYS A 97 -0.04 9.54 46.25
CA LYS A 97 -0.49 9.00 47.56
C LYS A 97 -1.42 9.94 48.35
N VAL A 98 -2.60 9.45 48.72
CA VAL A 98 -3.28 9.83 49.97
C VAL A 98 -3.74 8.56 50.66
N ALA A 99 -3.13 8.24 51.79
CA ALA A 99 -3.59 7.21 52.71
C ALA A 99 -4.57 7.85 53.71
N PRO A 100 -5.74 7.26 53.98
CA PRO A 100 -6.48 7.56 55.20
C PRO A 100 -5.81 6.80 56.34
N GLN A 101 -5.18 7.54 57.26
CA GLN A 101 -4.75 7.02 58.54
C GLN A 101 -5.99 6.85 59.42
N GLU A 102 -6.40 5.60 59.66
CA GLU A 102 -7.37 5.28 60.70
C GLU A 102 -6.67 5.31 62.06
N ARG A 103 -7.12 6.19 62.95
CA ARG A 103 -7.05 6.08 64.41
C ARG A 103 -8.35 6.72 64.93
N GLY A 104 -9.18 6.05 65.73
CA GLY A 104 -8.81 5.26 66.89
C GLY A 104 -8.91 6.18 68.10
#